data_AF-A0A832U7U9-F1
#
_entry.id   AF-A0A832U7U9-F1
#
_cell.length_a   1.000
_cell.length_b   1.000
_cell.length_c   1.000
_cell.angle_alpha   90.00
_cell.angle_beta   90.00
_cell.angle_gamma   90.00
#
_symmetry.space_group_name_H-M   'P 1'
#
loop_
_entity.id
_entity.type
_entity.pdbx_description
1 polymer ?
#
loop_
_entity_poly.entity_id
_entity_poly.type
_entity_poly.pdbx_seq_one_letter_code
_entity_poly.pdbx_strand_id
1 'polypeptide(L)'
;MKPRNFFRIIIGGLVLISGIIFIVMTEGEAIIGTMLLAAGFAFLITGISRHRKYGDDPESDERSKKIGAYGLSYAWLTGLLFMTGLFWLDYAGWLRLDTQNALAISVVVLALSAPLFQAYLFRKGDVE
;
A
#
# COMPACT_ATOMS: atom_id res chain seq x y z
N MET A 1 23.28 -3.92 9.67
CA MET A 1 21.87 -3.52 9.43
C MET A 1 21.76 -2.02 9.58
N LYS A 2 21.20 -1.27 8.62
CA LYS A 2 20.92 0.17 8.86
C LYS A 2 19.83 0.28 9.95
N PRO A 3 20.01 1.12 10.98
CA PRO A 3 19.08 1.24 12.11
C PRO A 3 17.65 1.55 11.64
N ARG A 4 17.52 2.34 10.56
CA ARG A 4 16.24 2.66 9.90
C ARG A 4 15.42 1.43 9.49
N ASN A 5 16.04 0.38 8.95
CA ASN A 5 15.30 -0.81 8.50
C ASN A 5 14.85 -1.65 9.69
N PHE A 6 15.63 -1.67 10.76
CA PHE A 6 15.29 -2.34 12.02
C PHE A 6 14.07 -1.67 12.69
N PHE A 7 14.04 -0.35 12.76
CA PHE A 7 12.88 0.38 13.27
C PHE A 7 11.61 0.10 12.46
N ARG A 8 11.69 -0.04 11.13
CA ARG A 8 10.53 -0.42 10.30
C ARG A 8 9.98 -1.79 10.65
N ILE A 9 10.85 -2.76 10.93
CA ILE A 9 10.43 -4.11 11.32
C ILE A 9 9.78 -4.08 12.71
N ILE A 10 10.35 -3.35 13.67
CA ILE A 10 9.77 -3.19 15.01
C ILE A 10 8.39 -2.52 14.92
N ILE A 11 8.29 -1.39 14.21
CA ILE A 11 7.02 -0.68 14.02
C ILE A 11 5.99 -1.60 13.35
N GLY A 12 6.39 -2.33 12.30
CA GLY A 12 5.50 -3.27 11.64
C GLY A 12 4.98 -4.37 12.58
N GLY A 13 5.86 -4.94 13.42
CA GLY A 13 5.48 -5.91 14.43
C GLY A 13 4.53 -5.33 15.48
N LEU A 14 4.81 -4.14 16.00
CA LEU A 14 3.94 -3.47 16.98
C LEU A 14 2.55 -3.17 16.39
N VAL A 15 2.51 -2.65 15.16
CA VAL A 15 1.25 -2.33 14.48
C VAL A 15 0.43 -3.60 14.19
N LEU A 16 1.07 -4.71 13.81
CA LEU A 16 0.38 -6.00 13.67
C LEU A 16 -0.23 -6.46 15.00
N ILE A 17 0.54 -6.42 16.08
CA ILE A 17 0.08 -6.84 17.42
C ILE A 17 -1.10 -5.96 17.85
N SER A 18 -1.01 -4.63 17.65
CA SER A 18 -2.11 -3.72 17.92
C SER A 18 -3.36 -4.05 17.10
N GLY A 19 -3.21 -4.41 15.81
CA GLY A 19 -4.33 -4.84 14.97
C GLY A 19 -5.00 -6.12 15.47
N ILE A 20 -4.23 -7.13 15.88
CA ILE A 20 -4.74 -8.38 16.44
C ILE A 20 -5.49 -8.11 17.75
N ILE A 21 -4.89 -7.35 18.68
CA ILE A 21 -5.51 -7.00 19.97
C ILE A 21 -6.82 -6.26 19.73
N PHE A 22 -6.85 -5.32 18.79
CA PHE A 22 -8.05 -4.56 18.47
C PHE A 22 -9.19 -5.47 18.04
N ILE A 23 -8.97 -6.36 17.06
CA ILE A 23 -10.01 -7.29 16.57
C ILE A 23 -10.58 -8.16 17.69
N VAL A 24 -9.72 -8.63 18.59
CA VAL A 24 -10.13 -9.47 19.73
C VAL A 24 -10.95 -8.67 20.74
N MET A 25 -10.58 -7.42 21.00
CA MET A 25 -11.23 -6.55 21.99
C MET A 25 -12.57 -5.98 21.51
N THR A 26 -12.75 -5.82 20.21
CA THR A 26 -13.96 -5.26 19.60
C THR A 26 -14.95 -6.31 19.11
N GLU A 27 -14.82 -7.56 19.58
CA GLU A 27 -15.70 -8.68 19.21
C GLU A 27 -15.85 -8.87 17.68
N GLY A 28 -14.80 -8.55 16.92
CA GLY A 28 -14.81 -8.70 15.47
C GLY A 28 -15.21 -7.44 14.68
N GLU A 29 -15.19 -6.24 15.28
CA GLU A 29 -15.20 -4.99 14.51
C GLU A 29 -13.92 -4.92 13.66
N ALA A 30 -14.06 -5.36 12.40
CA ALA A 30 -12.93 -5.80 11.60
C ALA A 30 -12.19 -4.65 10.89
N ILE A 31 -12.77 -3.46 10.81
CA ILE A 31 -12.29 -2.44 9.87
C ILE A 31 -10.97 -1.85 10.37
N ILE A 32 -10.94 -1.28 11.57
CA ILE A 32 -9.72 -0.70 12.15
C ILE A 32 -8.66 -1.78 12.34
N GLY A 33 -9.05 -2.95 12.84
CA GLY A 33 -8.19 -4.11 12.98
C GLY A 33 -7.51 -4.53 11.68
N THR A 34 -8.28 -4.67 10.60
CA THR A 34 -7.76 -5.05 9.27
C THR A 34 -6.86 -3.98 8.67
N MET A 35 -7.17 -2.69 8.87
CA MET A 35 -6.30 -1.59 8.45
C MET A 35 -4.95 -1.63 9.18
N LEU A 36 -4.96 -1.85 10.49
CA LEU A 36 -3.74 -2.02 11.28
C LEU A 36 -2.94 -3.23 10.81
N LEU A 37 -3.60 -4.37 10.56
CA LEU A 37 -2.93 -5.54 10.01
C LEU A 37 -2.27 -5.24 8.66
N ALA A 38 -3.00 -4.62 7.73
CA ALA A 38 -2.48 -4.25 6.41
C ALA A 38 -1.25 -3.31 6.51
N ALA A 39 -1.32 -2.29 7.37
CA ALA A 39 -0.22 -1.37 7.62
C ALA A 39 1.00 -2.09 8.23
N GLY A 40 0.77 -2.96 9.23
CA GLY A 40 1.82 -3.75 9.87
C GLY A 40 2.54 -4.67 8.88
N PHE A 41 1.78 -5.36 8.01
CA PHE A 41 2.36 -6.16 6.93
C PHE A 41 3.17 -5.31 5.94
N ALA A 42 2.70 -4.13 5.56
CA ALA A 42 3.45 -3.23 4.68
C ALA A 42 4.81 -2.83 5.29
N PHE A 43 4.84 -2.48 6.58
CA PHE A 43 6.09 -2.16 7.29
C PHE A 43 7.03 -3.36 7.41
N LEU A 44 6.51 -4.55 7.69
CA LEU A 44 7.31 -5.77 7.76
C LEU A 44 7.89 -6.16 6.39
N ILE A 45 7.05 -6.22 5.36
CA ILE A 45 7.48 -6.60 3.99
C ILE A 45 8.55 -5.63 3.51
N THR A 46 8.34 -4.31 3.68
CA THR A 46 9.31 -3.31 3.26
C THR A 46 10.59 -3.32 4.10
N GLY A 47 10.48 -3.53 5.41
CA GLY A 47 11.61 -3.65 6.33
C GLY A 47 12.48 -4.87 6.04
N ILE A 48 11.87 -6.04 5.90
CA ILE A 48 12.54 -7.32 5.61
C ILE A 48 13.13 -7.31 4.19
N SER A 49 12.38 -6.86 3.19
CA SER A 49 12.86 -6.83 1.79
C SER A 49 14.08 -5.91 1.64
N ARG A 50 14.06 -4.73 2.28
CA ARG A 50 15.22 -3.83 2.29
C ARG A 50 16.37 -4.31 3.17
N HIS A 51 16.09 -5.14 4.18
CA HIS A 51 17.14 -5.77 4.96
C HIS A 51 17.87 -6.84 4.15
N ARG A 52 17.14 -7.67 3.40
CA ARG A 52 17.73 -8.72 2.54
C ARG A 52 18.61 -8.16 1.42
N LYS A 53 18.29 -6.97 0.91
CA LYS A 53 19.07 -6.26 -0.13
C LYS A 53 20.13 -5.31 0.45
N TYR A 54 20.46 -5.44 1.75
CA TYR A 54 21.37 -4.52 2.42
C TYR A 54 22.83 -4.84 2.06
N GLY A 55 23.45 -4.00 1.22
CA GLY A 55 24.86 -4.13 0.82
C GLY A 55 25.07 -4.36 -0.68
N ASP A 56 24.01 -4.68 -1.43
CA ASP A 56 24.13 -5.13 -2.83
C ASP A 56 24.04 -3.99 -3.87
N ASP A 57 23.58 -2.78 -3.51
CA ASP A 57 23.37 -1.67 -4.47
C ASP A 57 23.65 -0.28 -3.86
N PRO A 58 24.00 0.72 -4.69
CA PRO A 58 24.04 2.13 -4.27
C PRO A 58 22.67 2.56 -3.70
N GLU A 59 22.70 3.36 -2.62
CA GLU A 59 21.54 3.69 -1.78
C GLU A 59 20.38 4.38 -2.54
N SER A 60 20.67 4.92 -3.72
CA SER A 60 19.71 5.58 -4.59
C SER A 60 20.20 5.55 -6.04
N ASP A 61 19.76 4.57 -6.80
CA ASP A 61 19.81 4.62 -8.25
C ASP A 61 18.75 5.63 -8.78
N GLU A 62 19.14 6.52 -9.70
CA GLU A 62 18.23 7.45 -10.37
C GLU A 62 17.06 6.72 -11.03
N ARG A 63 17.32 5.53 -11.59
CA ARG A 63 16.28 4.68 -12.18
C ARG A 63 15.24 4.25 -11.16
N SER A 64 15.66 3.86 -9.95
CA SER A 64 14.74 3.49 -8.87
C SER A 64 13.87 4.66 -8.41
N LYS A 65 14.43 5.87 -8.39
CA LYS A 65 13.66 7.11 -8.10
C LYS A 65 12.61 7.38 -9.17
N LYS A 66 12.97 7.27 -10.46
CA LYS A 66 12.03 7.44 -11.57
C LYS A 66 10.89 6.41 -11.52
N ILE A 67 11.21 5.12 -11.33
CA ILE A 67 10.21 4.05 -11.17
C ILE A 67 9.27 4.35 -10.01
N GLY A 68 9.81 4.80 -8.87
CA GLY A 68 9.02 5.18 -7.71
C GLY A 68 8.03 6.31 -8.01
N ALA A 69 8.50 7.37 -8.68
CA ALA A 69 7.70 8.52 -9.06
C ALA A 69 6.61 8.13 -10.07
N TYR A 70 6.97 7.47 -11.17
CA TYR A 70 6.01 7.03 -12.19
C TYR A 70 4.99 6.05 -11.62
N GLY A 71 5.42 5.08 -10.81
CA GLY A 71 4.50 4.14 -10.15
C GLY A 71 3.49 4.83 -9.25
N LEU A 72 3.91 5.88 -8.53
CA LEU A 72 3.01 6.69 -7.70
C LEU A 72 2.06 7.54 -8.56
N SER A 73 2.55 8.16 -9.63
CA SER A 73 1.73 8.94 -10.57
C SER A 73 0.64 8.07 -11.22
N TYR A 74 0.99 6.87 -11.69
CA TYR A 74 0.01 5.94 -12.25
C TYR A 74 -0.99 5.44 -11.20
N ALA A 75 -0.56 5.24 -9.95
CA ALA A 75 -1.47 4.88 -8.86
C ALA A 75 -2.51 5.96 -8.60
N TRP A 76 -2.08 7.23 -8.53
CA TRP A 76 -2.99 8.37 -8.37
C TRP A 76 -3.98 8.47 -9.53
N LEU A 77 -3.51 8.35 -10.77
CA LEU A 77 -4.39 8.36 -11.93
C LEU A 77 -5.40 7.21 -11.87
N THR A 78 -4.96 6.01 -11.50
CA THR A 78 -5.82 4.83 -11.36
C THR A 78 -6.86 5.03 -10.26
N GLY A 79 -6.46 5.57 -9.10
CA GLY A 79 -7.38 5.90 -8.02
C GLY A 79 -8.43 6.93 -8.43
N LEU A 80 -8.02 7.99 -9.13
CA LEU A 80 -8.93 9.00 -9.67
C LEU A 80 -9.95 8.37 -10.65
N LEU A 81 -9.49 7.62 -11.64
CA LEU A 81 -10.36 6.96 -12.61
C LEU A 81 -11.31 5.98 -11.93
N PHE A 82 -10.83 5.23 -10.94
CA PHE A 82 -11.64 4.28 -10.18
C PHE A 82 -12.75 5.00 -9.40
N MET A 83 -12.43 6.05 -8.65
CA MET A 83 -13.43 6.84 -7.91
C MET A 83 -14.42 7.55 -8.85
N THR A 84 -13.96 8.06 -9.99
CA THR A 84 -14.84 8.60 -11.04
C THR A 84 -15.79 7.53 -11.58
N GLY A 85 -15.30 6.30 -11.78
CA GLY A 85 -16.13 5.16 -12.17
C GLY A 85 -17.20 4.84 -11.11
N LEU A 86 -16.81 4.75 -9.85
CA LEU A 86 -17.75 4.54 -8.74
C LEU A 86 -18.83 5.62 -8.70
N PHE A 87 -18.45 6.88 -8.87
CA PHE A 87 -19.39 8.00 -8.93
C PHE A 87 -20.43 7.83 -10.04
N TRP A 88 -20.00 7.50 -11.26
CA TRP A 88 -20.93 7.32 -12.38
C TRP A 88 -21.84 6.10 -12.22
N LEU A 89 -21.31 5.00 -11.65
CA LEU A 89 -22.11 3.81 -11.36
C LEU A 89 -23.20 4.07 -10.32
N ASP A 90 -22.88 4.85 -9.28
CA ASP A 90 -23.84 5.27 -8.26
C ASP A 90 -24.88 6.24 -8.85
N TYR A 91 -24.43 7.25 -9.60
CA TYR A 91 -25.30 8.22 -10.27
C TYR A 91 -26.28 7.56 -11.25
N ALA A 92 -25.82 6.58 -12.03
CA ALA A 92 -26.66 5.80 -12.95
C ALA A 92 -27.60 4.80 -12.24
N GLY A 93 -27.43 4.60 -10.94
CA GLY A 93 -28.20 3.65 -10.12
C GLY A 93 -27.82 2.19 -10.33
N TRP A 94 -26.66 1.90 -10.93
CA TRP A 94 -26.20 0.53 -11.22
C TRP A 94 -25.49 -0.11 -10.02
N LEU A 95 -24.82 0.68 -9.19
CA LEU A 95 -24.13 0.20 -7.99
C LEU A 95 -24.22 1.25 -6.90
N ARG A 96 -24.85 0.90 -5.77
CA ARG A 96 -24.87 1.73 -4.56
C ARG A 96 -24.03 1.08 -3.48
N LEU A 97 -22.97 1.77 -3.08
CA LEU A 97 -22.13 1.39 -1.94
C LEU A 97 -22.39 2.38 -0.81
N ASP A 98 -22.36 1.91 0.43
CA ASP A 98 -22.26 2.85 1.54
C ASP A 98 -20.91 3.61 1.48
N THR A 99 -20.86 4.78 2.13
CA THR A 99 -19.69 5.65 2.14
C THR A 99 -18.44 4.95 2.65
N GLN A 100 -18.56 4.10 3.67
CA GLN A 100 -17.44 3.44 4.30
C GLN A 100 -16.80 2.41 3.35
N ASN A 101 -17.64 1.62 2.67
CA ASN A 101 -17.23 0.63 1.69
C ASN A 101 -16.63 1.28 0.44
N ALA A 102 -17.23 2.35 -0.07
CA ALA A 102 -16.71 3.11 -1.21
C ALA A 102 -15.32 3.71 -0.91
N LEU A 103 -15.12 4.25 0.30
CA LEU A 103 -13.82 4.76 0.74
C LEU A 103 -12.81 3.62 0.94
N ALA A 104 -13.21 2.54 1.61
CA ALA A 104 -12.34 1.40 1.88
C ALA A 104 -11.78 0.79 0.58
N ILE A 105 -12.64 0.51 -0.40
CA ILE A 105 -12.20 -0.05 -1.68
C ILE A 105 -11.33 0.93 -2.47
N SER A 106 -11.63 2.23 -2.43
CA SER A 106 -10.81 3.27 -3.09
C SER A 106 -9.40 3.36 -2.51
N VAL A 107 -9.28 3.28 -1.17
CA VAL A 107 -7.98 3.24 -0.48
C VAL A 107 -7.21 1.99 -0.87
N VAL A 108 -7.86 0.83 -0.90
CA VAL A 108 -7.22 -0.44 -1.30
C VAL A 108 -6.71 -0.36 -2.74
N VAL A 109 -7.53 0.13 -3.69
CA VAL A 109 -7.14 0.30 -5.10
C VAL A 109 -5.91 1.22 -5.19
N LEU A 110 -5.93 2.36 -4.52
CA LEU A 110 -4.82 3.31 -4.55
C LEU A 110 -3.53 2.70 -3.94
N ALA A 111 -3.64 2.07 -2.77
CA ALA A 111 -2.52 1.51 -2.04
C ALA A 111 -1.86 0.33 -2.79
N LEU A 112 -2.64 -0.50 -3.47
CA LEU A 112 -2.12 -1.63 -4.25
C LEU A 112 -1.62 -1.22 -5.63
N SER A 113 -2.18 -0.16 -6.23
CA SER A 113 -1.77 0.30 -7.56
C SER A 113 -0.29 0.69 -7.62
N ALA A 114 0.20 1.45 -6.64
CA ALA A 114 1.59 1.90 -6.63
C ALA A 114 2.62 0.75 -6.64
N PRO A 115 2.57 -0.25 -5.74
CA PRO A 115 3.50 -1.38 -5.79
C PRO A 115 3.31 -2.24 -7.04
N LEU A 116 2.09 -2.37 -7.57
CA LEU A 116 1.85 -3.10 -8.83
C LEU A 116 2.54 -2.40 -10.02
N PHE A 117 2.35 -1.08 -10.17
CA PHE A 117 3.01 -0.32 -11.24
C PHE A 117 4.52 -0.27 -11.05
N GLN A 118 5.03 -0.11 -9.83
CA GLN A 118 6.46 -0.16 -9.54
C GLN A 118 7.05 -1.53 -9.93
N ALA A 119 6.39 -2.63 -9.57
CA ALA A 119 6.82 -3.98 -9.94
C ALA A 119 6.79 -4.20 -11.47
N TYR A 120 5.76 -3.68 -12.15
CA TYR A 120 5.66 -3.74 -13.60
C TYR A 120 6.78 -2.94 -14.29
N LEU A 121 6.98 -1.68 -13.91
CA LEU A 121 8.01 -0.81 -14.48
C LEU A 121 9.43 -1.34 -14.20
N PHE A 122 9.65 -1.91 -13.01
CA PHE A 122 10.93 -2.54 -12.67
C PHE A 122 11.27 -3.71 -13.61
N ARG A 123 10.27 -4.50 -14.05
CA ARG A 123 10.43 -5.59 -15.01
C ARG A 123 10.63 -5.12 -16.45
N LYS A 124 10.13 -3.93 -16.80
CA LYS A 124 10.13 -3.43 -18.19
C LYS A 124 11.49 -2.91 -18.66
N GLY A 125 12.43 -2.61 -17.75
CA GLY A 125 13.78 -2.12 -18.10
C GLY A 125 13.94 -0.63 -17.84
N ASP A 126 14.51 0.12 -18.80
CA ASP A 126 14.64 1.57 -18.68
C ASP A 126 13.29 2.26 -18.77
N VAL A 127 13.10 3.22 -17.88
CA VAL A 127 11.92 4.08 -17.80
C VAL A 127 12.44 5.47 -18.13
N GLU A 128 12.35 5.84 -19.41
CA GLU A 128 12.65 7.20 -19.85
C GLU A 128 11.60 8.19 -19.33
#